data_AF-A0A7C5DN44-F1
#
_entry.id   AF-A0A7C5DN44-F1
#
_cell.length_a   1.000
_cell.length_b   1.000
_cell.length_c   1.000
_cell.angle_alpha   90.00
_cell.angle_beta   90.00
_cell.angle_gamma   90.00
#
_symmetry.space_group_name_H-M   'P 1'
#
loop_
_entity.id
_entity.type
_entity.pdbx_description
1 polymer ?
#
loop_
_entity_poly.entity_id
_entity_poly.type
_entity_poly.pdbx_seq_one_letter_code
_entity_poly.pdbx_strand_id
1 'polypeptide(L)' 'MRQRFEGKVIIVTGAGSGLGQDYCYAFAREGGRVICADIDESAATRTV' A
#
# COMPACT_ATOMS: atom_id res chain seq x y z
N MET A 1 -19.75 -0.93 3.22
CA MET A 1 -18.83 -1.97 2.73
C MET A 1 -18.01 -2.47 3.91
N ARG A 2 -17.71 -3.77 3.98
CA ARG A 2 -16.91 -4.36 5.08
C ARG A 2 -15.44 -3.99 4.84
N GLN A 3 -14.72 -3.51 5.85
CA GLN A 3 -13.28 -3.26 5.75
C GLN A 3 -12.54 -4.60 5.71
N ARG A 4 -12.32 -5.11 4.49
CA ARG A 4 -11.81 -6.47 4.22
C ARG A 4 -10.44 -6.70 4.85
N PHE A 5 -9.63 -5.65 4.97
CA PHE A 5 -8.24 -5.72 5.42
C PHE A 5 -8.02 -5.13 6.82
N GLU A 6 -9.09 -4.84 7.55
CA GLU A 6 -9.01 -4.33 8.92
C GLU A 6 -8.13 -5.21 9.81
N GLY A 7 -7.17 -4.57 10.50
CA GLY A 7 -6.21 -5.24 11.37
C GLY A 7 -5.13 -6.08 10.67
N LYS A 8 -5.11 -6.14 9.34
CA LYS A 8 -4.09 -6.87 8.57
C LYS A 8 -2.88 -5.97 8.27
N VAL A 9 -1.70 -6.59 8.21
CA VAL A 9 -0.46 -5.96 7.72
C VAL A 9 -0.17 -6.51 6.33
N ILE A 10 0.11 -5.62 5.38
CA ILE A 10 0.28 -5.93 3.97
C ILE A 10 1.57 -5.27 3.49
N ILE A 11 2.43 -6.02 2.80
CA ILE A 11 3.62 -5.49 2.15
C ILE A 11 3.37 -5.50 0.65
N VAL A 12 3.59 -4.37 0.00
CA VAL A 12 3.48 -4.25 -1.46
C VAL A 12 4.86 -3.91 -2.01
N THR A 13 5.36 -4.73 -2.95
CA THR A 13 6.61 -4.46 -3.68
C THR A 13 6.31 -3.70 -4.96
N GLY A 14 7.24 -2.85 -5.41
CA GLY A 14 6.98 -1.95 -6.54
C GLY A 14 5.93 -0.87 -6.20
N ALA A 15 5.84 -0.49 -4.92
CA ALA A 15 4.80 0.40 -4.40
C ALA A 15 4.97 1.89 -4.82
N GLY A 16 6.11 2.25 -5.42
CA GLY A 16 6.43 3.63 -5.74
C GLY A 16 5.64 4.20 -6.94
N SER A 17 5.01 3.35 -7.75
CA SER A 17 4.28 3.79 -8.95
C SER A 17 3.28 2.75 -9.48
N GLY A 18 2.47 3.15 -10.46
CA GLY A 18 1.59 2.28 -11.22
C GLY A 18 0.65 1.44 -10.34
N LEU A 19 0.48 0.16 -10.70
CA LEU A 19 -0.42 -0.73 -9.98
C LEU A 19 -0.01 -0.98 -8.54
N GLY A 20 1.30 -1.04 -8.24
CA GLY A 20 1.77 -1.23 -6.87
C GLY A 20 1.31 -0.09 -5.96
N GLN A 21 1.40 1.15 -6.45
CA GLN A 21 0.87 2.33 -5.75
C GLN A 21 -0.66 2.25 -5.58
N ASP A 22 -1.40 1.92 -6.65
CA ASP A 22 -2.87 1.80 -6.59
C ASP A 22 -3.31 0.74 -5.59
N TYR A 23 -2.60 -0.38 -5.49
CA TYR A 23 -2.87 -1.43 -4.51
C TYR A 23 -2.66 -0.94 -3.08
N CYS A 24 -1.60 -0.17 -2.81
CA CYS A 24 -1.37 0.40 -1.49
C CYS A 24 -2.56 1.26 -1.05
N TYR A 25 -3.04 2.15 -1.93
CA TYR A 25 -4.22 2.97 -1.66
C TYR A 25 -5.49 2.16 -1.46
N ALA A 26 -5.72 1.14 -2.28
CA ALA A 26 -6.88 0.27 -2.16
C ALA A 26 -6.89 -0.48 -0.82
N PHE A 27 -5.76 -1.06 -0.42
CA PHE A 27 -5.65 -1.77 0.85
C PHE A 27 -5.81 -0.86 2.07
N ALA A 28 -5.19 0.33 2.03
CA ALA A 28 -5.32 1.31 3.11
C ALA A 28 -6.76 1.80 3.27
N ARG A 29 -7.47 2.07 2.16
CA ARG A 29 -8.90 2.45 2.18
C ARG A 29 -9.80 1.38 2.80
N GLU A 30 -9.38 0.11 2.76
CA GLU A 30 -10.10 -1.03 3.31
C GLU A 30 -9.61 -1.45 4.72
N GLY A 31 -8.85 -0.58 5.42
CA GLY A 31 -8.43 -0.76 6.82
C GLY A 31 -7.10 -1.49 7.00
N GLY A 32 -6.38 -1.78 5.91
CA GLY A 32 -5.07 -2.42 5.95
C GLY A 32 -3.98 -1.49 6.45
N ARG A 33 -3.06 -2.01 7.25
CA ARG A 33 -1.76 -1.37 7.52
C ARG A 33 -0.78 -1.77 6.42
N VAL A 34 -0.44 -0.82 5.55
CA VAL A 34 0.36 -1.08 4.36
C VAL A 34 1.80 -0.67 4.58
N ILE A 35 2.74 -1.51 4.14
CA ILE A 35 4.16 -1.22 4.02
C ILE A 35 4.46 -1.10 2.54
N CYS A 36 4.83 0.10 2.12
CA CYS A 36 5.23 0.41 0.75
C CYS A 36 6.71 0.08 0.57
N ALA A 37 7.02 -0.94 -0.23
CA ALA A 37 8.38 -1.34 -0.55
C ALA A 37 8.68 -1.06 -2.02
N ASP A 38 9.71 -0.27 -2.28
CA ASP A 38 10.21 -0.01 -3.62
C ASP A 38 11.74 0.14 -3.57
N ILE A 39 12.40 -0.02 -4.71
CA ILE A 39 13.84 0.26 -4.84
C ILE A 39 14.09 1.78 -4.79
N ASP A 40 13.13 2.58 -5.26
CA ASP A 40 13.13 4.02 -5.05
C ASP A 40 12.42 4.35 -3.73
N GLU A 41 13.21 4.55 -2.68
CA GLU A 41 12.73 4.90 -1.34
C GLU A 41 11.89 6.20 -1.34
N SER A 42 12.24 7.18 -2.18
CA SER A 42 11.49 8.44 -2.29
C SER A 42 10.12 8.21 -2.94
N ALA A 43 10.04 7.31 -3.92
CA ALA A 43 8.77 6.91 -4.50
C ALA A 43 7.90 6.15 -3.48
N ALA A 44 8.48 5.20 -2.72
CA ALA A 44 7.77 4.48 -1.67
C ALA A 44 7.26 5.41 -0.55
N THR A 45 8.09 6.35 -0.10
CA THR A 45 7.77 7.29 1.01
C THR A 45 6.61 8.22 0.68
N ARG A 46 6.40 8.55 -0.60
CA ARG A 46 5.30 9.42 -1.05
C ARG A 46 3.98 8.65 -1.23
N THR A 47 3.98 7.33 -1.11
CA THR A 47 2.81 6.48 -1.31
C THR A 47 2.19 6.10 0.04
N VAL A 48 0.98 6.64 0.30
CA VAL A 48 0.05 6.42 1.44
C VAL A 48 0.60 6.66 2.86
#